data_AF-A0A957ZMI3-F1
#
_entry.id   AF-A0A957ZMI3-F1
#
_cell.length_a   1.000
_cell.length_b   1.000
_cell.length_c   1.000
_cell.angle_alpha   90.00
_cell.angle_beta   90.00
_cell.angle_gamma   90.00
#
_symmetry.space_group_name_H-M   'P 1'
#
loop_
_entity.id
_entity.type
_entity.pdbx_description
1 polymer ?
#
loop_
_entity_poly.entity_id
_entity_poly.type
_entity_poly.pdbx_seq_one_letter_code
_entity_poly.pdbx_strand_id
1 'polypeptide(L)'
;MKNSSNHRLAQLALQNTPVILFVVVFVVFGLLSPRFFALQTFETILKQASYIGIVAIGMTFVILTAGIDLSVGSNMYVSATVAGLVMQDFNAPVWLGLLVCLAVGVIFGGV
;
A
#
# COMPACT_ATOMS: atom_id res chain seq x y z
N MET A 1 -33.89 -25.25 21.47
CA MET A 1 -32.44 -25.16 21.76
C MET A 1 -31.73 -24.69 20.49
N LYS A 2 -31.52 -23.38 20.34
CA LYS A 2 -31.02 -22.75 19.12
C LYS A 2 -29.50 -22.95 19.04
N ASN A 3 -29.06 -23.59 17.97
CA ASN A 3 -27.74 -24.14 17.71
C ASN A 3 -26.57 -23.14 17.96
N SER A 4 -25.85 -23.27 19.10
CA SER A 4 -24.69 -22.42 19.41
C SER A 4 -23.45 -22.70 18.54
N SER A 5 -23.43 -23.83 17.82
CA SER A 5 -22.35 -24.21 16.92
C SER A 5 -22.30 -23.31 15.67
N ASN A 6 -23.46 -22.94 15.10
CA ASN A 6 -23.52 -22.06 13.92
C ASN A 6 -23.00 -20.64 14.23
N HIS A 7 -23.21 -20.15 15.45
CA HIS A 7 -22.68 -18.86 15.87
C HIS A 7 -21.16 -18.90 16.07
N ARG A 8 -20.61 -20.02 16.54
CA ARG A 8 -19.15 -20.21 16.64
C ARG A 8 -18.48 -20.29 15.28
N LEU A 9 -19.05 -21.03 14.33
CA LEU A 9 -18.52 -21.08 12.96
C LEU A 9 -18.59 -19.72 12.26
N ALA A 10 -19.68 -18.98 12.43
CA ALA A 10 -19.80 -17.62 11.92
C ALA A 10 -18.77 -16.67 12.56
N GLN A 11 -18.54 -16.77 13.87
CA GLN A 11 -17.52 -15.99 14.57
C GLN A 11 -16.10 -16.33 14.11
N LEU A 12 -15.79 -17.61 13.90
CA LEU A 12 -14.49 -18.06 13.38
C LEU A 12 -14.25 -17.60 11.93
N ALA A 13 -15.30 -17.57 11.10
CA ALA A 13 -15.23 -17.05 9.74
C ALA A 13 -15.04 -15.51 9.73
N LEU A 14 -15.75 -14.80 10.60
CA LEU A 14 -15.60 -13.34 10.76
C LEU A 14 -14.21 -12.95 11.30
N GLN A 15 -13.67 -13.72 12.24
CA GLN A 15 -12.34 -13.48 12.80
C GLN A 15 -11.21 -13.75 11.80
N ASN A 16 -11.36 -14.75 10.94
CA ASN A 16 -10.38 -15.12 9.91
C ASN A 16 -10.70 -14.53 8.53
N THR A 17 -11.62 -13.56 8.45
CA THR A 17 -12.05 -12.94 7.19
C THR A 17 -10.89 -12.47 6.32
N PRO A 18 -9.82 -11.82 6.83
CA PRO A 18 -8.68 -11.41 6.00
C PRO A 18 -7.97 -12.58 5.32
N VAL A 19 -7.76 -13.68 6.06
CA VAL A 19 -7.08 -14.88 5.54
C VAL A 19 -7.97 -15.58 4.51
N ILE A 20 -9.26 -15.70 4.80
CA ILE A 20 -10.23 -16.29 3.87
C ILE A 20 -10.28 -15.47 2.58
N LEU A 21 -10.39 -14.14 2.67
CA LEU A 21 -10.34 -13.24 1.53
C LEU A 21 -9.04 -13.37 0.73
N PHE A 22 -7.90 -13.43 1.42
CA PHE A 22 -6.60 -13.62 0.77
C PHE A 22 -6.57 -14.91 -0.06
N VAL A 23 -7.00 -16.04 0.52
CA VAL A 23 -7.04 -17.33 -0.21
C VAL A 23 -8.00 -17.26 -1.40
N VAL A 24 -9.19 -16.68 -1.23
CA VAL A 24 -10.17 -16.54 -2.31
C VAL A 24 -9.61 -15.70 -3.46
N VAL A 25 -9.08 -14.53 -3.16
CA VAL A 25 -8.46 -13.62 -4.14
C VAL A 25 -7.29 -14.31 -4.85
N PHE A 26 -6.42 -14.99 -4.10
CA PHE A 26 -5.26 -15.71 -4.65
C PHE A 26 -5.66 -16.81 -5.64
N VAL A 27 -6.66 -17.64 -5.30
CA VAL A 27 -7.15 -18.70 -6.18
C VAL A 27 -7.85 -18.12 -7.40
N VAL A 28 -8.73 -17.13 -7.21
CA VAL A 28 -9.50 -16.51 -8.31
C VAL A 28 -8.57 -15.85 -9.32
N PHE A 29 -7.65 -14.99 -8.88
CA PHE A 29 -6.71 -14.35 -9.80
C PHE A 29 -5.68 -15.33 -10.36
N GLY A 30 -5.29 -16.36 -9.61
CA GLY A 30 -4.44 -17.45 -10.11
C GLY A 30 -5.06 -18.24 -11.26
N LEU A 31 -6.38 -18.41 -11.27
CA LEU A 31 -7.11 -19.09 -12.33
C LEU A 31 -7.48 -18.17 -13.50
N LEU A 32 -7.84 -16.91 -13.22
CA LEU A 32 -8.30 -15.96 -14.24
C LEU A 32 -7.16 -15.25 -14.98
N SER A 33 -5.98 -15.12 -14.38
CA SER A 33 -4.84 -14.40 -14.97
C SER A 33 -3.65 -15.34 -15.20
N PRO A 34 -3.33 -15.65 -16.47
CA PRO A 34 -2.18 -16.49 -16.82
C PRO A 34 -0.82 -15.96 -16.31
N ARG A 35 -0.74 -14.65 -16.02
CA ARG A 35 0.47 -13.98 -15.52
C ARG A 35 0.49 -13.80 -14.01
N PHE A 36 -0.52 -14.26 -13.29
CA PHE A 36 -0.60 -14.09 -11.83
C PHE A 36 0.63 -14.67 -11.12
N PHE A 37 1.05 -15.87 -11.54
CA PHE A 37 2.22 -16.55 -10.98
C PHE A 37 3.56 -16.13 -11.62
N ALA A 38 3.56 -15.13 -12.51
CA ALA A 38 4.81 -14.63 -13.09
C ALA A 38 5.62 -13.88 -12.03
N LEU A 39 6.95 -14.04 -12.05
CA LEU A 39 7.86 -13.36 -11.12
C LEU A 39 7.69 -11.84 -11.14
N GLN A 40 7.43 -11.25 -12.31
CA GLN A 40 7.21 -9.81 -12.45
C GLN A 40 5.99 -9.31 -11.66
N THR A 41 4.92 -10.13 -11.59
CA THR A 41 3.73 -9.80 -10.80
C THR A 41 4.06 -9.81 -9.32
N PHE A 42 4.80 -10.83 -8.85
CA PHE A 42 5.27 -10.88 -7.46
C PHE A 42 6.21 -9.73 -7.11
N GLU A 43 7.16 -9.40 -7.99
CA GLU A 43 8.05 -8.24 -7.79
C GLU A 43 7.25 -6.94 -7.66
N THR A 44 6.23 -6.76 -8.49
CA THR A 44 5.38 -5.57 -8.45
C THR A 44 4.60 -5.50 -7.14
N ILE A 45 4.02 -6.63 -6.69
CA ILE A 45 3.32 -6.72 -5.39
C ILE A 45 4.28 -6.42 -4.24
N LEU A 46 5.47 -7.00 -4.24
CA LEU A 46 6.47 -6.81 -3.19
C LEU A 46 6.99 -5.36 -3.15
N LYS A 47 7.21 -4.73 -4.31
CA LYS A 47 7.56 -3.31 -4.40
C LYS A 47 6.46 -2.44 -3.80
N GLN A 48 5.19 -2.67 -4.19
CA GLN A 48 4.05 -1.93 -3.66
C GLN A 48 3.88 -2.10 -2.14
N ALA A 49 4.04 -3.32 -1.64
CA ALA A 49 3.98 -3.61 -0.21
C ALA A 49 5.12 -2.94 0.56
N SER A 50 6.33 -2.92 -0.01
CA SER A 50 7.50 -2.26 0.59
C SER A 50 7.27 -0.75 0.75
N TYR A 51 6.71 -0.08 -0.26
CA TYR A 51 6.41 1.35 -0.20
C TYR A 51 5.41 1.66 0.92
N ILE A 52 4.32 0.89 1.01
CA ILE A 52 3.32 1.04 2.08
C ILE A 52 3.93 0.76 3.46
N GLY A 53 4.78 -0.27 3.57
CA GLY A 53 5.46 -0.63 4.82
C GLY A 53 6.37 0.48 5.35
N ILE A 54 7.18 1.09 4.48
CA ILE A 54 8.06 2.22 4.86
C ILE A 54 7.23 3.39 5.38
N VAL A 55 6.13 3.73 4.69
CA VAL A 55 5.25 4.84 5.07
C VAL A 55 4.53 4.56 6.38
N ALA A 56 4.12 3.31 6.62
CA ALA A 56 3.48 2.89 7.87
C ALA A 56 4.37 3.11 9.10
N ILE A 57 5.70 2.95 8.96
CA ILE A 57 6.66 3.25 10.03
C ILE A 57 6.59 4.75 10.37
N GLY A 58 6.59 5.62 9.35
CA GLY A 58 6.44 7.07 9.53
C GLY A 58 5.10 7.44 10.19
N MET A 59 4.00 6.88 9.71
CA MET A 59 2.66 7.11 10.27
C MET A 59 2.53 6.67 11.73
N THR A 60 3.29 5.66 12.16
CA THR A 60 3.29 5.21 13.57
C THR A 60 3.72 6.33 14.51
N PHE A 61 4.75 7.11 14.15
CA PHE A 61 5.18 8.25 14.98
C PHE A 61 4.08 9.31 15.11
N VAL A 62 3.33 9.56 14.03
CA VAL A 62 2.27 10.59 14.04
C VAL A 62 1.04 10.15 14.84
N ILE A 63 0.69 8.87 14.76
CA ILE A 63 -0.39 8.29 15.57
C ILE A 63 -0.03 8.36 17.07
N LEU A 64 1.24 8.10 17.42
CA LEU A 64 1.71 8.20 18.81
C LEU A 64 1.61 9.63 19.36
N THR A 65 1.67 10.66 18.52
CA THR A 65 1.43 12.06 18.90
C THR A 65 -0.06 12.45 18.90
N ALA A 66 -0.97 11.47 18.89
CA ALA A 66 -2.43 11.63 18.81
C ALA A 66 -2.95 12.28 17.51
N GLY A 67 -2.16 12.25 16.43
CA GLY A 67 -2.58 12.70 15.11
C GLY A 67 -3.17 11.56 14.27
N ILE A 68 -4.33 11.77 13.66
CA ILE A 68 -4.87 10.90 12.61
C ILE A 68 -4.40 11.46 11.27
N ASP A 69 -3.09 11.49 11.07
CA ASP A 69 -2.52 12.28 9.98
C ASP A 69 -2.58 11.53 8.64
N LEU A 70 -3.66 11.80 7.91
CA LEU A 70 -3.85 11.39 6.52
C LEU A 70 -2.88 12.10 5.56
N SER A 71 -2.20 13.18 5.98
CA SER A 71 -1.30 13.97 5.13
C SER A 71 -0.06 13.19 4.70
N VAL A 72 0.42 12.25 5.52
CA VAL A 72 1.61 11.42 5.19
C VAL A 72 1.36 10.60 3.91
N GLY A 73 0.15 10.06 3.77
CA GLY A 73 -0.24 9.30 2.59
C GLY A 73 -0.39 10.18 1.34
N SER A 74 -1.08 11.32 1.45
CA SER A 74 -1.23 12.24 0.32
C SER A 74 0.10 12.87 -0.10
N ASN A 75 0.98 13.23 0.84
CA ASN A 75 2.31 13.74 0.56
C ASN A 75 3.18 12.72 -0.20
N MET A 76 3.13 11.44 0.19
CA MET A 76 3.81 10.37 -0.53
C MET A 76 3.36 10.31 -2.01
N TYR A 77 2.04 10.29 -2.26
CA TYR A 77 1.52 10.20 -3.63
C TYR A 77 1.82 11.45 -4.45
N VAL A 78 1.69 12.64 -3.88
CA VAL A 78 2.00 13.91 -4.57
C VAL A 78 3.49 13.97 -4.92
N SER A 79 4.37 13.68 -3.97
CA SER A 79 5.83 13.71 -4.19
C SER A 79 6.26 12.72 -5.27
N ALA A 80 5.73 11.49 -5.23
CA ALA A 80 6.00 10.47 -6.25
C ALA A 80 5.45 10.86 -7.64
N THR A 81 4.24 11.43 -7.68
CA THR A 81 3.61 11.83 -8.95
C THR A 81 4.36 12.98 -9.61
N VAL A 82 4.73 14.02 -8.85
CA VAL A 82 5.49 15.16 -9.37
C VAL A 82 6.86 14.70 -9.89
N ALA A 83 7.57 13.84 -9.14
CA ALA A 83 8.83 13.26 -9.59
C ALA A 83 8.67 12.44 -10.88
N GLY A 84 7.61 11.64 -10.97
CA GLY A 84 7.28 10.86 -12.17
C GLY A 84 7.00 11.74 -13.39
N LEU A 85 6.20 12.80 -13.23
CA LEU A 85 5.93 13.78 -14.29
C LEU A 85 7.20 14.50 -14.74
N VAL A 86 8.08 14.89 -13.81
CA VAL A 86 9.36 15.53 -14.15
C VAL A 86 10.24 14.59 -14.98
N MET A 87 10.33 13.32 -14.58
CA MET A 87 11.12 12.31 -15.31
C MET A 87 10.53 12.01 -16.68
N GLN A 88 9.20 11.93 -16.79
CA GLN A 88 8.51 11.54 -18.02
C GLN A 88 8.38 12.70 -19.01
N ASP A 89 7.84 13.84 -18.59
CA ASP A 89 7.48 14.95 -19.49
C ASP A 89 8.71 15.79 -19.88
N PHE A 90 9.67 15.94 -18.95
CA PHE A 90 10.90 16.70 -19.19
C PHE A 90 12.09 15.82 -19.56
N ASN A 91 11.90 14.51 -19.73
CA ASN A 91 12.98 13.52 -19.94
C ASN A 91 14.13 13.67 -18.92
N ALA A 92 13.80 14.09 -17.70
CA ALA A 92 14.79 14.34 -16.68
C ALA A 92 15.43 13.03 -16.19
N PRO A 93 16.74 13.06 -15.86
CA PRO A 93 17.40 11.89 -15.30
C PRO A 93 16.85 11.55 -13.92
N VAL A 94 16.94 10.27 -13.55
CA VAL A 94 16.40 9.71 -12.28
C VAL A 94 16.86 10.50 -11.04
N TRP A 95 18.13 10.94 -11.01
CA TRP A 95 18.65 11.69 -9.87
C TRP A 95 17.93 13.04 -9.69
N LEU A 96 17.50 13.69 -10.77
CA LEU A 96 16.74 14.94 -10.69
C LEU A 96 15.31 14.68 -10.20
N GLY A 97 14.67 13.60 -10.66
CA GLY A 97 13.38 13.16 -10.14
C GLY A 97 13.42 12.88 -8.64
N LEU A 98 14.49 12.25 -8.15
CA LEU A 98 14.74 12.06 -6.72
C LEU A 98 14.83 13.37 -5.95
N LEU A 99 15.59 14.35 -6.45
CA LEU A 99 15.71 15.67 -5.82
C LEU A 99 14.37 16.40 -5.75
N VAL A 100 13.57 16.35 -6.82
CA VAL A 100 12.23 16.94 -6.84
C VAL A 100 11.31 16.23 -5.85
N CYS A 101 11.34 14.89 -5.82
CA CYS A 101 10.57 14.10 -4.85
C CYS A 101 10.86 14.53 -3.41
N LEU A 102 12.14 14.67 -3.05
CA LEU A 102 12.56 15.11 -1.72
C LEU A 102 12.13 16.56 -1.45
N ALA A 103 12.29 17.47 -2.42
CA ALA A 103 11.91 18.87 -2.26
C ALA A 103 10.40 19.02 -2.00
N VAL A 104 9.56 18.35 -2.81
CA VAL A 104 8.10 18.34 -2.64
C VAL A 104 7.73 17.73 -1.28
N GLY A 105 8.33 16.58 -0.94
CA GLY A 105 8.08 15.90 0.33
C GLY A 105 8.38 16.76 1.55
N VAL A 106 9.47 17.52 1.53
CA VAL A 106 9.84 18.46 2.61
C VAL A 106 8.90 19.66 2.66
N ILE A 107 8.53 20.23 1.50
CA ILE A 107 7.63 21.39 1.44
C ILE A 107 6.27 21.06 2.02
N PHE A 108 5.67 19.92 1.65
CA PHE A 108 4.35 19.53 2.12
C PHE A 108 4.35 18.82 3.48
N GLY A 109 5.44 18.14 3.84
CA GLY A 109 5.57 17.44 5.12
C GLY A 109 6.12 18.29 6.26
N GLY A 110 6.66 19.48 5.96
CA GLY A 110 7.17 20.42 6.96
C GLY A 110 6.14 21.43 7.48
N VAL A 111 4.89 21.36 7.02
CA VAL A 111 3.77 22.24 7.39
C VAL A 111 2.76 21.46 8.22
#